data_AF-A0A968A8M7-F1
#
_entry.id   AF-A0A968A8M7-F1
#
_cell.length_a   1.000
_cell.length_b   1.000
_cell.length_c   1.000
_cell.angle_alpha   90.00
_cell.angle_beta   90.00
_cell.angle_gamma   90.00
#
_symmetry.space_group_name_H-M   'P 1'
#
loop_
_entity.id
_entity.type
_entity.pdbx_description
1 polymer ?
#
loop_
_entity_poly.entity_id
_entity_poly.type
_entity_poly.pdbx_seq_one_letter_code
_entity_poly.pdbx_strand_id
1 'polypeptide(L)' 'MNVGMLWFDNDPKSDIFSKVNRAAAYFTQKYGEKATLCFIHPSMMNGKASELKPDEKL' A
#
# COMPACT_ATOMS: atom_id res chain seq x y z
N MET A 1 -11.11 -13.40 -11.51
CA MET A 1 -11.48 -13.73 -10.11
C MET A 1 -11.21 -12.49 -9.26
N ASN A 2 -11.99 -12.24 -8.21
CA ASN A 2 -11.64 -11.21 -7.23
C ASN A 2 -10.71 -11.82 -6.18
N VAL A 3 -9.40 -11.60 -6.31
CA VAL A 3 -8.38 -12.11 -5.39
C VAL A 3 -7.91 -10.96 -4.49
N GLY A 4 -7.98 -11.19 -3.18
CA GLY A 4 -7.46 -10.29 -2.17
C GLY A 4 -6.44 -10.99 -1.28
N MET A 5 -5.54 -10.21 -0.69
CA MET A 5 -4.54 -10.71 0.25
C MET A 5 -4.45 -9.77 1.45
N LEU A 6 -4.50 -10.34 2.65
CA LEU A 6 -4.12 -9.63 3.86
C LEU A 6 -2.60 -9.70 4.02
N TRP A 7 -1.99 -8.53 4.16
CA TRP A 7 -0.55 -8.39 4.37
C TRP A 7 -0.28 -7.77 5.73
N PHE A 8 0.57 -8.41 6.54
CA PHE A 8 1.00 -7.88 7.83
C PHE A 8 2.52 -7.73 7.84
N ASP A 9 2.98 -6.50 7.99
CA ASP A 9 4.40 -6.16 8.07
C ASP A 9 4.69 -5.51 9.43
N ASN A 10 5.34 -6.28 10.31
CA ASN A 10 5.67 -5.88 11.68
C ASN A 10 7.01 -5.16 11.82
N ASP A 11 7.65 -4.72 10.73
CA ASP A 11 8.92 -3.99 10.85
C ASP A 11 8.67 -2.52 11.23
N PRO A 12 8.97 -2.08 12.45
CA PRO A 12 8.69 -0.71 12.88
C PRO A 12 9.60 0.33 12.23
N LYS A 13 10.70 -0.09 11.58
CA LYS A 13 11.68 0.80 10.94
C LYS A 13 11.34 1.13 9.49
N SER A 14 10.41 0.39 8.90
CA SER A 14 10.01 0.57 7.50
C SER A 14 8.91 1.61 7.36
N ASP A 15 9.07 2.52 6.41
CA ASP A 15 8.03 3.48 6.05
C ASP A 15 6.84 2.80 5.34
N ILE A 16 5.71 3.50 5.25
CA ILE A 16 4.49 2.94 4.68
C ILE A 16 4.62 2.60 3.20
N PHE A 17 5.36 3.39 2.42
CA PHE A 17 5.54 3.12 0.98
C PHE A 17 6.36 1.85 0.77
N SER A 18 7.44 1.66 1.54
CA SER A 18 8.22 0.43 1.53
C SER A 18 7.38 -0.80 1.86
N LYS A 19 6.49 -0.71 2.85
CA LYS A 19 5.58 -1.80 3.23
C LYS A 19 4.58 -2.14 2.12
N VAL A 20 3.99 -1.12 1.49
CA VAL A 20 3.04 -1.30 0.37
C VAL A 20 3.74 -1.94 -0.84
N ASN A 21 4.95 -1.49 -1.17
CA ASN A 21 5.72 -2.05 -2.29
C ASN A 21 6.04 -3.54 -2.08
N ARG A 22 6.44 -3.93 -0.86
CA ARG A 22 6.64 -5.36 -0.53
C ARG A 22 5.36 -6.17 -0.68
N ALA A 23 4.25 -5.64 -0.16
CA ALA A 23 2.95 -6.31 -0.27
C ALA A 23 2.54 -6.55 -1.73
N ALA A 24 2.69 -5.52 -2.58
CA ALA A 24 2.35 -5.59 -4.00
C ALA A 24 3.28 -6.54 -4.79
N ALA A 25 4.58 -6.51 -4.50
CA ALA A 25 5.55 -7.43 -5.11
C ALA A 25 5.25 -8.88 -4.74
N TYR A 26 4.96 -9.14 -3.47
CA TYR A 26 4.60 -10.48 -3.00
C TYR A 26 3.26 -10.95 -3.58
N PHE A 27 2.25 -10.08 -3.65
CA PHE A 27 0.97 -10.38 -4.32
C PHE A 27 1.19 -10.83 -5.76
N THR A 28 2.01 -10.10 -6.50
CA THR A 28 2.32 -10.41 -7.91
C THR A 28 3.07 -11.73 -8.03
N GLN A 29 4.02 -12.00 -7.14
CA GLN A 29 4.73 -13.29 -7.11
C GLN A 29 3.78 -14.46 -6.79
N LYS A 30 2.82 -14.26 -5.88
CA LYS A 30 1.92 -15.30 -5.40
C LYS A 30 0.78 -15.63 -6.38
N TYR A 31 0.23 -14.62 -7.03
CA TYR A 31 -0.99 -14.76 -7.85
C TYR A 31 -0.72 -14.57 -9.35
N GLY A 32 0.47 -14.13 -9.75
CA GLY A 32 0.80 -13.85 -11.15
C GLY A 32 0.13 -12.58 -11.71
N GLU A 33 -0.66 -11.88 -10.90
CA GLU A 33 -1.38 -10.66 -11.27
C GLU A 33 -0.88 -9.46 -10.47
N LYS A 34 -0.91 -8.26 -11.06
CA LYS A 34 -0.51 -7.03 -10.37
C LYS A 34 -1.58 -6.60 -9.38
N ALA A 35 -1.17 -6.22 -8.17
CA ALA A 35 -2.05 -5.55 -7.22
C ALA A 35 -2.44 -4.16 -7.77
N THR A 36 -3.74 -3.88 -7.85
CA THR A 36 -4.29 -2.60 -8.34
C THR A 36 -4.85 -1.72 -7.23
N LEU A 37 -5.10 -2.28 -6.05
CA LEU A 37 -5.70 -1.61 -4.90
C LEU A 37 -5.11 -2.13 -3.59
N CYS A 38 -4.77 -1.22 -2.68
CA CYS A 38 -4.30 -1.55 -1.33
C CYS A 38 -5.10 -0.77 -0.29
N PHE A 39 -5.72 -1.49 0.66
CA PHE A 39 -6.33 -0.88 1.84
C PHE A 39 -5.32 -0.86 2.98
N ILE A 40 -5.17 0.30 3.61
CA ILE A 40 -4.21 0.53 4.68
C ILE A 40 -4.97 1.04 5.91
N HIS A 41 -4.62 0.52 7.08
CA HIS A 41 -5.20 1.04 8.33
C HIS A 41 -4.70 2.48 8.57
N PRO A 42 -5.58 3.46 8.85
CA PRO A 42 -5.17 4.87 8.99
C PRO A 42 -4.07 5.13 10.03
N SER A 43 -3.99 4.32 11.08
CA SER A 43 -2.92 4.43 12.09
C SER A 43 -1.51 4.15 11.56
N MET A 44 -1.37 3.60 10.35
CA MET A 44 -0.09 3.39 9.68
C MET A 44 0.42 4.68 9.03
N MET A 45 -0.43 5.70 8.88
CA MET A 45 -0.09 7.02 8.36
C MET A 45 0.36 7.95 9.50
N ASN A 46 1.23 7.48 10.39
CA ASN A 46 1.79 8.31 11.45
C ASN A 46 2.86 9.24 10.90
N GLY A 47 2.43 10.38 10.35
CA GLY A 47 3.30 11.45 9.86
C GLY A 47 2.91 11.91 8.46
N LYS A 48 2.05 12.94 8.37
CA LYS A 48 1.67 13.67 7.16
C LYS A 48 1.13 12.78 6.02
N ALA A 49 -0.14 12.40 6.11
CA ALA A 49 -0.99 12.49 4.93
C ALA A 49 -1.12 13.98 4.59
N SER A 50 -0.08 14.59 4.02
CA SER A 50 -0.24 15.91 3.41
C SER A 50 -1.26 15.71 2.29
N GLU A 51 -2.43 16.29 2.51
CA GLU A 51 -3.45 16.64 1.54
C GLU A 51 -3.00 16.34 0.11
N LEU A 52 -3.52 15.26 -0.47
CA LEU A 52 -3.61 15.18 -1.93
C LEU A 52 -4.54 16.32 -2.32
N LYS A 53 -3.97 17.49 -2.61
CA LYS A 53 -4.69 18.56 -3.29
C LYS A 53 -5.11 17.96 -4.62
N PRO A 54 -6.42 17.82 -4.90
CA PRO A 54 -6.87 17.35 -6.20
C PRO A 54 -6.30 18.30 -7.24
N ASP A 55 -5.80 17.71 -8.33
CA ASP A 55 -5.07 18.35 -9.42
C ASP A 55 -5.62 19.75 -9.73
N GLU A 56 -4.85 20.79 -9.39
CA GLU A 56 -5.06 22.13 -9.89
C GLU A 56 -4.76 22.09 -11.38
N LYS A 57 -5.83 22.00 -12.18
CA LYS A 57 -5.78 22.10 -13.64
C LYS A 57 -4.97 23.33 -14.04
N LEU A 58 -3.92 23.13 -14.83
CA LEU A 58 -3.41 24.11 -15.78
C LEU A 58 -3.61 23.57 -17.19
#